data_AF-A0A7V0Q569-F1
#
_entry.id   AF-A0A7V0Q569-F1
#
_cell.length_a   1.000
_cell.length_b   1.000
_cell.length_c   1.000
_cell.angle_alpha   90.00
_cell.angle_beta   90.00
_cell.angle_gamma   90.00
#
_symmetry.space_group_name_H-M   'P 1'
#
loop_
_entity.id
_entity.type
_entity.pdbx_description
1 polymer ?
#
loop_
_entity_poly.entity_id
_entity_poly.type
_entity_poly.pdbx_seq_one_letter_code
_entity_poly.pdbx_strand_id
1 'polypeptide(L)'
;RHVRDRGAMPAAIGTDVSIGDLAQAAREAPSMANRNLCDDVTTAEPYRIDTTGDPIGRVVAIDLGIKRDILRSLAGRGLQVHVVPATTPTVDVLALNPSGVFLSNGPGDPEPLVTTIETVRGLLGNTPVFGICLGHQVLGLALGATTYKLPFGHHGGNHPVRLLGNGRVEITAQNHGFAVDLWSLTEEDPPIREGLPGPHLLPRVVESAFGSVVATHQNLNDGTLEGLACRDVAAFSVQYHPEAAPGPNDAQHLFDDFVAMLGVN
;
A
#
# COMPACT_ATOMS: atom_id res chain seq x y z
N ARG A 1 -25.30 -6.02 -1.55
CA ARG A 1 -25.62 -7.38 -1.04
C ARG A 1 -24.95 -8.44 -1.91
N HIS A 2 -25.25 -8.56 -3.21
CA HIS A 2 -24.63 -9.55 -4.11
C HIS A 2 -23.08 -9.62 -4.05
N VAL A 3 -22.38 -8.49 -4.17
CA VAL A 3 -20.90 -8.46 -4.11
C VAL A 3 -20.36 -8.92 -2.75
N ARG A 4 -21.03 -8.56 -1.65
CA ARG A 4 -20.65 -9.00 -0.30
C ARG A 4 -20.83 -10.51 -0.14
N ASP A 5 -21.93 -11.06 -0.67
CA ASP A 5 -22.33 -12.45 -0.44
C ASP A 5 -21.65 -13.42 -1.43
N ARG A 6 -21.20 -12.95 -2.60
CA ARG A 6 -20.61 -13.78 -3.68
C ARG A 6 -19.20 -13.36 -4.09
N GLY A 7 -18.66 -12.30 -3.49
CA GLY A 7 -17.39 -11.70 -3.88
C GLY A 7 -17.51 -10.72 -5.06
N ALA A 8 -16.38 -10.09 -5.38
CA ALA A 8 -16.22 -9.18 -6.50
C ALA A 8 -16.55 -9.90 -7.81
N MET A 9 -17.35 -9.26 -8.65
CA MET A 9 -17.81 -9.80 -9.92
C MET A 9 -17.67 -8.76 -11.03
N PRO A 10 -17.31 -9.17 -12.24
CA PRO A 10 -17.37 -8.29 -13.40
C PRO A 10 -18.78 -7.76 -13.64
N ALA A 11 -18.87 -6.52 -14.14
CA ALA A 11 -20.12 -5.89 -14.55
C ALA A 11 -19.86 -5.03 -15.78
N ALA A 12 -20.86 -4.95 -16.66
CA ALA A 12 -20.88 -4.04 -17.79
C ALA A 12 -22.08 -3.11 -17.68
N ILE A 13 -21.89 -1.84 -18.02
CA ILE A 13 -22.92 -0.80 -17.99
C ILE A 13 -22.90 -0.13 -19.36
N GLY A 14 -24.06 0.07 -19.97
CA GLY A 14 -24.20 0.73 -21.26
C GLY A 14 -25.59 1.30 -21.46
N THR A 15 -25.70 2.20 -22.42
CA THR A 15 -26.94 2.84 -22.88
C THR A 15 -27.16 2.46 -24.33
N ASP A 16 -28.39 2.12 -24.72
CA ASP A 16 -28.74 1.65 -26.07
C ASP A 16 -27.98 0.38 -26.51
N VAL A 17 -27.57 -0.45 -25.55
CA VAL A 17 -26.91 -1.76 -25.77
C VAL A 17 -27.82 -2.87 -25.25
N SER A 18 -27.86 -4.02 -25.92
CA SER A 18 -28.70 -5.13 -25.48
C SER A 18 -28.20 -5.73 -24.16
N ILE A 19 -29.11 -6.29 -23.36
CA ILE A 19 -28.74 -7.01 -22.12
C ILE A 19 -27.82 -8.20 -22.44
N GLY A 20 -27.99 -8.83 -23.61
CA GLY A 20 -27.15 -9.93 -24.07
C GLY A 20 -25.70 -9.50 -24.26
N ASP A 21 -25.48 -8.37 -24.93
CA ASP A 21 -24.15 -7.83 -25.18
C ASP A 21 -23.49 -7.35 -23.89
N LEU A 22 -24.24 -6.71 -22.98
CA LEU A 22 -23.74 -6.33 -21.66
C LEU A 22 -23.35 -7.56 -20.82
N ALA A 23 -24.16 -8.62 -20.84
CA ALA A 23 -23.83 -9.85 -20.13
C ALA A 23 -22.62 -10.56 -20.73
N GLN A 24 -22.43 -10.50 -22.05
CA GLN A 24 -21.23 -11.00 -22.72
C GLN A 24 -20.00 -10.18 -22.34
N ALA A 25 -20.06 -8.86 -22.44
CA ALA A 25 -18.98 -7.95 -22.06
C ALA A 25 -18.56 -8.14 -20.59
N ALA A 26 -19.51 -8.33 -19.68
CA ALA A 26 -19.21 -8.65 -18.28
C ALA A 26 -18.47 -9.99 -18.13
N ARG A 27 -18.87 -11.04 -18.88
CA ARG A 27 -18.19 -12.35 -18.84
C ARG A 27 -16.78 -12.32 -19.45
N GLU A 28 -16.58 -11.49 -20.46
CA GLU A 28 -15.31 -11.34 -21.17
C GLU A 28 -14.35 -10.35 -20.49
N ALA A 29 -14.83 -9.58 -19.52
CA ALA A 29 -14.01 -8.62 -18.80
C ALA A 29 -12.80 -9.32 -18.14
N PRO A 30 -11.57 -8.82 -18.36
CA PRO A 30 -10.37 -9.47 -17.84
C PRO A 30 -10.36 -9.45 -16.32
N SER A 31 -9.81 -10.52 -15.73
CA SER A 31 -9.55 -10.56 -14.30
C SER A 31 -8.51 -9.49 -13.92
N MET A 32 -8.69 -8.91 -12.74
CA MET A 32 -7.67 -8.05 -12.12
C MET A 32 -6.51 -8.88 -11.56
N ALA A 33 -6.74 -10.13 -11.18
CA ALA A 33 -5.68 -10.99 -10.65
C ALA A 33 -4.63 -11.26 -11.74
N ASN A 34 -3.36 -11.19 -11.37
CA ASN A 34 -2.20 -11.29 -12.25
C ASN A 34 -2.13 -10.22 -13.35
N ARG A 35 -2.84 -9.10 -13.21
CA ARG A 35 -2.79 -8.00 -14.19
C ARG A 35 -2.05 -6.79 -13.61
N ASN A 36 -0.95 -6.42 -14.25
CA ASN A 36 -0.28 -5.15 -14.00
C ASN A 36 -1.15 -4.01 -14.57
N LEU A 37 -1.83 -3.28 -13.69
CA LEU A 37 -2.56 -2.05 -14.02
C LEU A 37 -1.76 -0.79 -13.71
N CYS A 38 -0.61 -0.95 -13.05
CA CYS A 38 0.27 0.14 -12.66
C CYS A 38 0.92 0.79 -13.90
N ASP A 39 1.31 -0.01 -14.89
CA ASP A 39 1.90 0.47 -16.15
C ASP A 39 0.96 1.43 -16.92
N ASP A 40 -0.36 1.26 -16.76
CA ASP A 40 -1.36 2.10 -17.44
C ASP A 40 -1.51 3.48 -16.79
N VAL A 41 -1.03 3.67 -15.55
CA VAL A 41 -1.31 4.88 -14.74
C VAL A 41 -0.08 5.57 -14.16
N THR A 42 1.08 4.90 -14.12
CA THR A 42 2.34 5.53 -13.71
C THR A 42 2.69 6.70 -14.62
N THR A 43 3.34 7.73 -14.07
CA THR A 43 3.96 8.78 -14.89
C THR A 43 4.94 8.19 -15.92
N ALA A 44 4.94 8.77 -17.12
CA ALA A 44 5.85 8.37 -18.21
C ALA A 44 7.27 8.93 -18.00
N GLU A 45 7.36 10.16 -17.47
CA GLU A 45 8.62 10.85 -17.21
C GLU A 45 8.67 11.31 -15.74
N PRO A 46 9.86 11.36 -15.12
CA PRO A 46 10.00 11.93 -13.79
C PRO A 46 9.58 13.40 -13.74
N TYR A 47 8.95 13.80 -12.64
CA TYR A 47 8.62 15.20 -12.39
C TYR A 47 8.84 15.55 -10.92
N ARG A 48 8.87 16.86 -10.62
CA ARG A 48 9.12 17.37 -9.28
C ARG A 48 7.94 18.15 -8.75
N ILE A 49 7.65 17.96 -7.47
CA ILE A 49 6.76 18.79 -6.67
C ILE A 49 7.61 19.54 -5.64
N ASP A 50 7.51 20.86 -5.67
CA ASP A 50 8.17 21.71 -4.68
C ASP A 50 7.45 21.68 -3.33
N THR A 51 8.23 21.84 -2.27
CA THR A 51 7.72 21.98 -0.90
C THR A 51 6.93 23.28 -0.73
N THR A 52 5.99 23.28 0.20
CA THR A 52 5.41 24.52 0.72
C THR A 52 6.23 25.00 1.92
N GLY A 53 7.23 25.85 1.66
CA GLY A 53 8.10 26.42 2.71
C GLY A 53 9.55 25.98 2.57
N ASP A 54 10.30 26.00 3.67
CA ASP A 54 11.72 25.65 3.67
C ASP A 54 11.90 24.13 3.43
N PRO A 55 12.75 23.72 2.49
CA PRO A 55 12.97 22.30 2.22
C PRO A 55 13.71 21.62 3.38
N ILE A 56 13.14 20.56 3.94
CA ILE A 56 13.78 19.73 4.97
C ILE A 56 14.48 18.50 4.37
N GLY A 57 14.12 18.12 3.15
CA GLY A 57 14.69 16.92 2.54
C GLY A 57 14.10 16.61 1.17
N ARG A 58 14.65 15.57 0.54
CA ARG A 58 14.20 15.06 -0.76
C ARG A 58 13.58 13.69 -0.57
N VAL A 59 12.37 13.51 -1.07
CA VAL A 59 11.75 12.18 -1.19
C VAL A 59 11.63 11.81 -2.65
N VAL A 60 12.01 10.58 -2.98
CA VAL A 60 11.67 9.99 -4.28
C VAL A 60 10.39 9.18 -4.11
N ALA A 61 9.32 9.56 -4.81
CA ALA A 61 8.05 8.84 -4.81
C ALA A 61 7.97 7.94 -6.05
N ILE A 62 7.90 6.62 -5.85
CA ILE A 62 7.64 5.67 -6.93
C ILE A 62 6.14 5.72 -7.23
N ASP A 63 5.80 6.17 -8.43
CA ASP A 63 4.42 6.35 -8.89
C ASP A 63 3.82 5.02 -9.32
N LEU A 64 2.91 4.51 -8.51
CA LEU A 64 2.16 3.30 -8.80
C LEU A 64 0.71 3.62 -9.23
N GLY A 65 0.40 4.90 -9.48
CA GLY A 65 -0.97 5.43 -9.58
C GLY A 65 -1.27 6.42 -8.45
N ILE A 66 -0.30 7.29 -8.13
CA ILE A 66 -0.29 8.13 -6.94
C ILE A 66 -1.47 9.11 -6.87
N LYS A 67 -2.12 9.18 -5.70
CA LYS A 67 -3.11 10.21 -5.40
C LYS A 67 -2.44 11.56 -5.14
N ARG A 68 -3.01 12.64 -5.67
CA ARG A 68 -2.46 14.00 -5.53
C ARG A 68 -2.34 14.46 -4.07
N ASP A 69 -3.23 14.02 -3.18
CA ASP A 69 -3.17 14.41 -1.77
C ASP A 69 -2.02 13.77 -1.00
N ILE A 70 -1.45 12.65 -1.48
CA ILE A 70 -0.18 12.13 -0.98
C ILE A 70 0.94 13.14 -1.27
N LEU A 71 1.02 13.63 -2.51
CA LEU A 71 2.02 14.62 -2.92
C LEU A 71 1.88 15.91 -2.10
N ARG A 72 0.64 16.36 -1.87
CA ARG A 72 0.36 17.51 -1.00
C ARG A 72 0.77 17.25 0.44
N SER A 73 0.54 16.05 0.97
CA SER A 73 0.88 15.69 2.34
C SER A 73 2.38 15.64 2.58
N LEU A 74 3.15 15.16 1.60
CA LEU A 74 4.61 15.16 1.63
C LEU A 74 5.18 16.58 1.47
N ALA A 75 4.76 17.30 0.41
CA ALA A 75 5.22 18.67 0.15
C ALA A 75 4.83 19.65 1.25
N GLY A 76 3.67 19.45 1.87
CA GLY A 76 3.17 20.20 3.03
C GLY A 76 4.06 20.11 4.27
N ARG A 77 4.89 19.07 4.34
CA ARG A 77 5.81 18.79 5.46
C ARG A 77 7.26 19.17 5.16
N GLY A 78 7.51 20.00 4.16
CA GLY A 78 8.86 20.44 3.84
C GLY A 78 9.58 19.56 2.81
N LEU A 79 8.97 18.48 2.31
CA LEU A 79 9.64 17.53 1.44
C LEU A 79 9.57 17.95 -0.02
N GLN A 80 10.72 18.03 -0.68
CA GLN A 80 10.78 18.12 -2.14
C GLN A 80 10.58 16.73 -2.73
N VAL A 81 9.48 16.54 -3.47
CA VAL A 81 9.12 15.22 -3.99
C VAL A 81 9.56 15.09 -5.45
N HIS A 82 10.39 14.09 -5.74
CA HIS A 82 10.68 13.64 -7.10
C HIS A 82 9.84 12.41 -7.38
N VAL A 83 8.85 12.56 -8.26
CA VAL A 83 8.00 11.44 -8.67
C VAL A 83 8.67 10.75 -9.85
N VAL A 84 8.83 9.42 -9.77
CA VAL A 84 9.48 8.61 -10.79
C VAL A 84 8.57 7.46 -11.25
N PRO A 85 8.71 6.98 -12.49
CA PRO A 85 7.92 5.84 -12.99
C PRO A 85 8.03 4.59 -12.11
N ALA A 86 6.99 3.76 -12.08
CA ALA A 86 6.89 2.50 -11.33
C ALA A 86 8.10 1.54 -11.53
N THR A 87 8.71 1.59 -12.71
CA THR A 87 9.79 0.68 -13.15
C THR A 87 11.19 1.29 -13.00
N THR A 88 11.32 2.45 -12.33
CA THR A 88 12.60 3.12 -12.13
C THR A 88 13.55 2.24 -11.30
N PRO A 89 14.72 1.84 -11.83
CA PRO A 89 15.65 0.96 -11.13
C PRO A 89 16.21 1.55 -9.82
N THR A 90 16.61 0.68 -8.88
CA THR A 90 17.21 1.08 -7.59
C THR A 90 18.37 2.08 -7.77
N VAL A 91 19.26 1.83 -8.73
CA VAL A 91 20.44 2.67 -8.97
C VAL A 91 20.04 4.10 -9.35
N ASP A 92 18.99 4.26 -10.15
CA ASP A 92 18.52 5.57 -10.61
C ASP A 92 17.78 6.29 -9.48
N VAL A 93 17.01 5.57 -8.66
CA VAL A 93 16.38 6.11 -7.44
C VAL A 93 17.44 6.62 -6.47
N LEU A 94 18.47 5.83 -6.18
CA LEU A 94 19.54 6.22 -5.25
C LEU A 94 20.43 7.33 -5.82
N ALA A 95 20.63 7.41 -7.13
CA ALA A 95 21.36 8.50 -7.77
C ALA A 95 20.73 9.88 -7.55
N LEU A 96 19.43 9.94 -7.23
CA LEU A 96 18.75 11.16 -6.82
C LEU A 96 19.09 11.60 -5.38
N ASN A 97 19.90 10.84 -4.64
CA ASN A 97 20.27 11.07 -3.25
C ASN A 97 19.05 11.36 -2.34
N PRO A 98 18.06 10.46 -2.28
CA PRO A 98 16.87 10.65 -1.46
C PRO A 98 17.21 10.64 0.04
N SER A 99 16.57 11.54 0.79
CA SER A 99 16.44 11.42 2.25
C SER A 99 15.53 10.24 2.62
N GLY A 100 14.59 9.88 1.74
CA GLY A 100 13.74 8.70 1.85
C GLY A 100 13.01 8.39 0.55
N VAL A 101 12.46 7.19 0.43
CA VAL A 101 11.65 6.74 -0.69
C VAL A 101 10.22 6.48 -0.23
N PHE A 102 9.27 6.91 -1.05
CA PHE A 102 7.85 6.72 -0.83
C PHE A 102 7.26 5.81 -1.91
N LEU A 103 6.51 4.78 -1.51
CA LEU A 103 5.82 3.85 -2.41
C LEU A 103 4.33 4.18 -2.40
N SER A 104 3.81 4.66 -3.52
CA SER A 104 2.45 5.16 -3.58
C SER A 104 1.37 4.08 -3.69
N ASN A 105 0.12 4.51 -3.54
CA ASN A 105 -1.02 3.69 -3.88
C ASN A 105 -1.10 3.40 -5.38
N GLY A 106 -1.94 2.45 -5.76
CA GLY A 106 -2.16 2.13 -7.17
C GLY A 106 -3.22 1.07 -7.40
N PRO A 107 -3.58 0.81 -8.66
CA PRO A 107 -4.55 -0.20 -9.04
C PRO A 107 -3.90 -1.58 -9.24
N GLY A 108 -4.73 -2.61 -9.22
CA GLY A 108 -4.37 -3.94 -9.71
C GLY A 108 -3.78 -4.88 -8.67
N ASP A 109 -3.21 -5.95 -9.18
CA ASP A 109 -2.52 -6.99 -8.41
C ASP A 109 -1.06 -6.58 -8.19
N PRO A 110 -0.51 -6.69 -6.97
CA PRO A 110 0.89 -6.38 -6.70
C PRO A 110 1.89 -7.43 -7.24
N GLU A 111 1.51 -8.70 -7.38
CA GLU A 111 2.47 -9.76 -7.74
C GLU A 111 3.14 -9.60 -9.12
N PRO A 112 2.44 -9.11 -10.17
CA PRO A 112 3.05 -8.82 -11.46
C PRO A 112 4.09 -7.69 -11.46
N LEU A 113 4.22 -6.90 -10.40
CA LEU A 113 5.10 -5.73 -10.33
C LEU A 113 6.57 -6.12 -10.04
N VAL A 114 7.08 -7.14 -10.74
CA VAL A 114 8.39 -7.75 -10.46
C VAL A 114 9.52 -6.71 -10.44
N THR A 115 9.58 -5.82 -11.43
CA THR A 115 10.62 -4.77 -11.49
C THR A 115 10.54 -3.82 -10.29
N THR A 116 9.34 -3.44 -9.86
CA THR A 116 9.13 -2.58 -8.69
C THR A 116 9.52 -3.30 -7.41
N ILE A 117 9.15 -4.58 -7.26
CA ILE A 117 9.50 -5.41 -6.10
C ILE A 117 11.02 -5.53 -5.97
N GLU A 118 11.74 -5.83 -7.07
CA GLU A 118 13.21 -5.86 -7.07
C GLU A 118 13.80 -4.50 -6.74
N THR A 119 13.22 -3.42 -7.27
CA THR A 119 13.66 -2.06 -6.97
C THR A 119 13.57 -1.78 -5.47
N VAL A 120 12.42 -2.07 -4.85
CA VAL A 120 12.19 -1.88 -3.42
C VAL A 120 13.12 -2.75 -2.60
N ARG A 121 13.35 -4.00 -3.00
CA ARG A 121 14.32 -4.88 -2.35
C ARG A 121 15.73 -4.28 -2.31
N GLY A 122 16.16 -3.64 -3.40
CA GLY A 122 17.44 -2.92 -3.45
C GLY A 122 17.48 -1.63 -2.63
N LEU A 123 16.34 -1.04 -2.27
CA LEU A 123 16.26 0.17 -1.45
C LEU A 123 16.31 -0.12 0.07
N LEU A 124 15.84 -1.29 0.49
CA LEU A 124 15.83 -1.69 1.90
C LEU A 124 17.25 -1.74 2.47
N GLY A 125 17.46 -1.02 3.58
CA GLY A 125 18.77 -0.85 4.22
C GLY A 125 19.64 0.28 3.66
N ASN A 126 19.25 0.88 2.52
CA ASN A 126 19.97 2.00 1.91
C ASN A 126 19.32 3.36 2.18
N THR A 127 18.00 3.41 2.31
CA THR A 127 17.25 4.65 2.54
C THR A 127 15.94 4.34 3.29
N PRO A 128 15.40 5.27 4.09
CA PRO A 128 14.08 5.14 4.70
C PRO A 128 12.98 4.89 3.66
N VAL A 129 12.09 3.90 3.88
CA VAL A 129 10.98 3.56 2.96
C VAL A 129 9.63 3.67 3.67
N PHE A 130 8.67 4.36 3.05
CA PHE A 130 7.27 4.37 3.48
C PHE A 130 6.33 3.98 2.34
N GLY A 131 5.49 2.96 2.54
CA GLY A 131 4.51 2.51 1.54
C GLY A 131 3.04 2.68 1.93
N ILE A 132 2.19 3.02 0.96
CA ILE A 132 0.74 3.17 1.14
C ILE A 132 -0.02 2.28 0.14
N CYS A 133 -1.02 1.53 0.61
CA CYS A 133 -1.90 0.67 -0.19
C CYS A 133 -1.14 -0.32 -1.08
N LEU A 134 -1.00 -0.03 -2.38
CA LEU A 134 -0.19 -0.87 -3.28
C LEU A 134 1.29 -0.86 -2.87
N GLY A 135 1.82 0.28 -2.42
CA GLY A 135 3.16 0.37 -1.84
C GLY A 135 3.35 -0.47 -0.58
N HIS A 136 2.29 -0.69 0.22
CA HIS A 136 2.32 -1.64 1.35
C HIS A 136 2.49 -3.08 0.87
N GLN A 137 1.75 -3.45 -0.17
CA GLN A 137 1.79 -4.78 -0.75
C GLN A 137 3.14 -5.07 -1.43
N VAL A 138 3.65 -4.11 -2.21
CA VAL A 138 4.98 -4.19 -2.82
C VAL A 138 6.07 -4.32 -1.75
N LEU A 139 5.98 -3.58 -0.64
CA LEU A 139 6.92 -3.74 0.47
C LEU A 139 6.82 -5.15 1.10
N GLY A 140 5.61 -5.67 1.31
CA GLY A 140 5.41 -7.04 1.80
C GLY A 140 6.08 -8.09 0.88
N LEU A 141 5.86 -7.98 -0.43
CA LEU A 141 6.49 -8.85 -1.43
C LEU A 141 8.02 -8.70 -1.46
N ALA A 142 8.55 -7.49 -1.32
CA ALA A 142 9.99 -7.24 -1.26
C ALA A 142 10.65 -7.90 -0.03
N LEU A 143 9.92 -7.97 1.08
CA LEU A 143 10.30 -8.68 2.31
C LEU A 143 10.12 -10.20 2.23
N GLY A 144 9.49 -10.72 1.16
CA GLY A 144 9.29 -12.15 0.90
C GLY A 144 7.94 -12.69 1.34
N ALA A 145 7.03 -11.85 1.83
CA ALA A 145 5.64 -12.25 2.07
C ALA A 145 4.91 -12.52 0.74
N THR A 146 3.75 -13.16 0.80
CA THR A 146 2.83 -13.31 -0.34
C THR A 146 1.66 -12.34 -0.21
N THR A 147 0.82 -12.28 -1.26
CA THR A 147 -0.44 -11.53 -1.22
C THR A 147 -1.61 -12.42 -1.61
N TYR A 148 -2.81 -12.03 -1.18
CA TYR A 148 -4.03 -12.73 -1.56
C TYR A 148 -5.15 -11.74 -1.89
N LYS A 149 -6.05 -12.16 -2.77
CA LYS A 149 -7.22 -11.38 -3.15
C LYS A 149 -8.33 -11.52 -2.12
N LEU A 150 -8.82 -10.39 -1.62
CA LEU A 150 -9.97 -10.34 -0.73
C LEU A 150 -11.26 -10.67 -1.50
N PRO A 151 -12.27 -11.29 -0.85
CA PRO A 151 -13.52 -11.64 -1.51
C PRO A 151 -14.18 -10.45 -2.20
N PHE A 152 -14.23 -9.28 -1.55
CA PHE A 152 -14.79 -8.05 -2.11
C PHE A 152 -13.98 -6.78 -1.77
N GLY A 153 -12.85 -6.94 -1.07
CA GLY A 153 -11.96 -5.85 -0.68
C GLY A 153 -12.53 -4.87 0.35
N HIS A 154 -11.72 -3.86 0.68
CA HIS A 154 -12.10 -2.75 1.55
C HIS A 154 -12.22 -1.47 0.74
N HIS A 155 -13.44 -0.92 0.69
CA HIS A 155 -13.81 0.22 -0.14
C HIS A 155 -14.75 1.13 0.66
N GLY A 156 -14.20 2.08 1.42
CA GLY A 156 -14.99 2.93 2.31
C GLY A 156 -14.16 3.79 3.25
N GLY A 157 -14.80 4.80 3.86
CA GLY A 157 -14.18 5.76 4.78
C GLY A 157 -14.51 5.53 6.26
N ASN A 158 -14.90 4.31 6.62
CA ASN A 158 -15.38 3.97 7.96
C ASN A 158 -14.75 2.67 8.51
N HIS A 159 -13.57 2.28 8.00
CA HIS A 159 -12.92 1.05 8.40
C HIS A 159 -12.15 1.26 9.72
N PRO A 160 -12.48 0.51 10.79
CA PRO A 160 -11.78 0.62 12.06
C PRO A 160 -10.48 -0.18 12.01
N VAL A 161 -9.35 0.49 12.23
CA VAL A 161 -8.01 -0.12 12.26
C VAL A 161 -7.42 0.04 13.66
N ARG A 162 -7.02 -1.08 14.28
CA ARG A 162 -6.32 -1.10 15.56
C ARG A 162 -4.82 -1.01 15.35
N LEU A 163 -4.17 -0.09 16.05
CA LEU A 163 -2.72 -0.04 16.22
C LEU A 163 -2.32 -1.08 17.27
N LEU A 164 -1.55 -2.08 16.88
CA LEU A 164 -1.20 -3.23 17.72
C LEU A 164 -0.25 -2.86 18.88
N GLY A 165 0.51 -1.77 18.74
CA GLY A 165 1.46 -1.32 19.76
C GLY A 165 0.81 -0.73 21.01
N ASN A 166 -0.32 -0.04 20.88
CA ASN A 166 -0.97 0.68 21.99
C ASN A 166 -2.49 0.46 22.08
N GLY A 167 -3.09 -0.27 21.14
CA GLY A 167 -4.52 -0.56 21.10
C GLY A 167 -5.41 0.61 20.63
N ARG A 168 -4.84 1.75 20.24
CA ARG A 168 -5.59 2.87 19.65
C ARG A 168 -6.31 2.40 18.39
N VAL A 169 -7.50 2.93 18.16
CA VAL A 169 -8.30 2.66 16.96
C VAL A 169 -8.42 3.94 16.15
N GLU A 170 -8.19 3.83 14.86
CA GLU A 170 -8.34 4.91 13.88
C GLU A 170 -9.41 4.49 12.87
N ILE A 171 -10.22 5.45 12.44
CA ILE A 171 -11.14 5.23 11.32
C ILE A 171 -10.41 5.61 10.05
N THR A 172 -10.40 4.73 9.05
CA THR A 172 -9.55 4.89 7.86
C THR A 172 -10.32 4.85 6.56
N ALA A 173 -9.74 5.49 5.54
CA ALA A 173 -10.14 5.36 4.15
C ALA A 173 -9.43 4.16 3.50
N GLN A 174 -10.20 3.24 2.96
CA GLN A 174 -9.73 2.00 2.34
C GLN A 174 -10.18 1.92 0.88
N ASN A 175 -9.30 1.44 0.00
CA ASN A 175 -9.60 1.17 -1.40
C ASN A 175 -8.66 0.10 -1.96
N HIS A 176 -8.76 -1.13 -1.45
CA HIS A 176 -7.90 -2.24 -1.87
C HIS A 176 -8.66 -3.57 -1.97
N GLY A 177 -8.29 -4.37 -2.98
CA GLY A 177 -8.83 -5.72 -3.23
C GLY A 177 -7.87 -6.85 -2.86
N PHE A 178 -6.65 -6.53 -2.45
CA PHE A 178 -5.59 -7.48 -2.08
C PHE A 178 -5.07 -7.15 -0.69
N ALA A 179 -4.51 -8.14 0.01
CA ALA A 179 -3.87 -7.97 1.31
C ALA A 179 -2.57 -8.76 1.38
N VAL A 180 -1.65 -8.30 2.23
CA VAL A 180 -0.39 -9.02 2.52
C VAL A 180 -0.66 -10.14 3.52
N ASP A 181 -0.07 -11.30 3.28
CA ASP A 181 -0.07 -12.42 4.21
C ASP A 181 1.29 -12.54 4.91
N LEU A 182 1.39 -12.13 6.18
CA LEU A 182 2.62 -12.31 6.95
C LEU A 182 2.80 -13.76 7.44
N TRP A 183 1.74 -14.58 7.52
CA TRP A 183 1.90 -15.98 7.90
C TRP A 183 2.70 -16.76 6.84
N SER A 184 2.71 -16.28 5.59
CA SER A 184 3.53 -16.86 4.52
C SER A 184 5.04 -16.77 4.77
N LEU A 185 5.49 -15.96 5.74
CA LEU A 185 6.88 -15.87 6.20
C LEU A 185 7.17 -16.80 7.38
N THR A 186 6.22 -17.64 7.76
CA THR A 186 6.32 -18.57 8.89
C THR A 186 6.09 -20.01 8.42
N GLU A 187 6.43 -20.97 9.29
CA GLU A 187 6.06 -22.39 9.09
C GLU A 187 4.67 -22.71 9.68
N GLU A 188 3.96 -21.70 10.21
CA GLU A 188 2.67 -21.84 10.89
C GLU A 188 1.51 -21.51 9.95
N ASP A 189 0.39 -22.22 10.11
CA ASP A 189 -0.85 -21.89 9.41
C ASP A 189 -1.55 -20.69 10.09
N PRO A 190 -2.19 -19.79 9.31
CA PRO A 190 -3.01 -18.73 9.88
C PRO A 190 -4.10 -19.29 10.79
N PRO A 191 -4.31 -18.72 11.99
CA PRO A 191 -5.34 -19.18 12.90
C PRO A 191 -6.74 -18.91 12.33
N ILE A 192 -7.66 -19.81 12.64
CA ILE A 192 -9.07 -19.65 12.27
C ILE A 192 -9.69 -18.57 13.15
N ARG A 193 -10.36 -17.59 12.53
CA ARG A 193 -11.07 -16.55 13.27
C ARG A 193 -12.31 -17.10 13.97
N GLU A 194 -12.31 -17.06 15.29
CA GLU A 194 -13.48 -17.29 16.14
C GLU A 194 -14.00 -15.97 16.72
N GLY A 195 -15.11 -15.46 16.16
CA GLY A 195 -15.75 -14.23 16.64
C GLY A 195 -15.07 -12.93 16.17
N LEU A 196 -14.91 -11.98 17.09
CA LEU A 196 -14.35 -10.66 16.78
C LEU A 196 -12.83 -10.73 16.55
N PRO A 197 -12.28 -9.95 15.62
CA PRO A 197 -10.83 -9.93 15.37
C PRO A 197 -9.99 -9.61 16.61
N GLY A 198 -9.16 -10.58 16.99
CA GLY A 198 -8.16 -10.45 18.03
C GLY A 198 -6.75 -10.27 17.45
N PRO A 199 -5.80 -9.72 18.22
CA PRO A 199 -4.41 -9.54 17.76
C PRO A 199 -3.70 -10.85 17.36
N HIS A 200 -4.19 -12.00 17.83
CA HIS A 200 -3.63 -13.31 17.52
C HIS A 200 -3.82 -13.74 16.06
N LEU A 201 -4.70 -13.08 15.30
CA LEU A 201 -4.94 -13.40 13.88
C LEU A 201 -3.79 -12.97 12.95
N LEU A 202 -2.83 -12.22 13.48
CA LEU A 202 -1.62 -11.82 12.77
C LEU A 202 -0.39 -12.31 13.54
N PRO A 203 0.67 -12.74 12.86
CA PRO A 203 1.92 -13.02 13.54
C PRO A 203 2.48 -11.69 14.06
N ARG A 204 2.84 -11.63 15.34
CA ARG A 204 3.35 -10.39 15.94
C ARG A 204 4.68 -9.96 15.34
N VAL A 205 5.55 -10.92 15.09
CA VAL A 205 6.88 -10.75 14.50
C VAL A 205 7.12 -11.91 13.56
N VAL A 206 7.66 -11.64 12.38
CA VAL A 206 8.14 -12.63 11.42
C VAL A 206 9.54 -12.24 10.96
N GLU A 207 10.30 -13.19 10.43
CA GLU A 207 11.65 -12.93 9.95
C GLU A 207 11.67 -12.81 8.42
N SER A 208 12.49 -11.89 7.92
CA SER A 208 12.74 -11.67 6.50
C SER A 208 14.24 -11.62 6.21
N ALA A 209 14.62 -11.56 4.94
CA ALA A 209 16.01 -11.31 4.55
C ALA A 209 16.55 -9.94 5.04
N PHE A 210 15.67 -9.04 5.50
CA PHE A 210 15.98 -7.70 6.01
C PHE A 210 15.78 -7.58 7.53
N GLY A 211 15.72 -8.70 8.24
CA GLY A 211 15.50 -8.77 9.69
C GLY A 211 14.03 -8.90 10.08
N SER A 212 13.74 -8.59 11.34
CA SER A 212 12.42 -8.79 11.94
C SER A 212 11.40 -7.79 11.37
N VAL A 213 10.26 -8.31 10.93
CA VAL A 213 9.09 -7.54 10.47
C VAL A 213 7.97 -7.69 11.50
N VAL A 214 7.36 -6.59 11.91
CA VAL A 214 6.25 -6.58 12.87
C VAL A 214 4.95 -6.17 12.21
N ALA A 215 3.87 -6.86 12.54
CA ALA A 215 2.53 -6.36 12.26
C ALA A 215 2.26 -5.14 13.15
N THR A 216 1.85 -4.03 12.55
CA THR A 216 1.61 -2.76 13.26
C THR A 216 0.14 -2.39 13.34
N HIS A 217 -0.64 -2.76 12.33
CA HIS A 217 -2.05 -2.40 12.22
C HIS A 217 -2.91 -3.59 11.82
N GLN A 218 -4.13 -3.66 12.38
CA GLN A 218 -5.09 -4.73 12.10
C GLN A 218 -6.49 -4.16 11.85
N ASN A 219 -7.17 -4.66 10.82
CA ASN A 219 -8.57 -4.33 10.55
C ASN A 219 -9.48 -4.99 11.60
N LEU A 220 -10.36 -4.22 12.25
CA LEU A 220 -11.25 -4.74 13.28
C LEU A 220 -12.53 -5.40 12.74
N ASN A 221 -12.81 -5.29 11.43
CA ASN A 221 -13.97 -5.96 10.84
C ASN A 221 -13.67 -7.44 10.52
N ASP A 222 -12.48 -7.74 10.03
CA ASP A 222 -12.13 -9.07 9.51
C ASP A 222 -10.78 -9.61 10.00
N GLY A 223 -9.91 -8.78 10.55
CA GLY A 223 -8.63 -9.19 11.13
C GLY A 223 -7.44 -9.13 10.19
N THR A 224 -7.61 -8.61 8.97
CA THR A 224 -6.53 -8.50 7.98
C THR A 224 -5.41 -7.57 8.47
N LEU A 225 -4.21 -7.79 7.93
CA LEU A 225 -3.09 -6.89 8.12
C LEU A 225 -3.39 -5.55 7.47
N GLU A 226 -3.14 -4.46 8.21
CA GLU A 226 -3.35 -3.09 7.73
C GLU A 226 -2.06 -2.26 7.77
N GLY A 227 -0.96 -2.86 8.24
CA GLY A 227 0.33 -2.20 8.30
C GLY A 227 1.41 -3.08 8.92
N LEU A 228 2.65 -2.82 8.49
CA LEU A 228 3.85 -3.50 8.96
C LEU A 228 5.01 -2.53 9.13
N ALA A 229 6.02 -2.92 9.90
CA ALA A 229 7.28 -2.18 10.03
C ALA A 229 8.47 -3.14 10.20
N CYS A 230 9.62 -2.77 9.66
CA CYS A 230 10.87 -3.49 9.85
C CYS A 230 11.60 -2.95 11.09
N ARG A 231 12.29 -3.82 11.84
CA ARG A 231 13.09 -3.42 13.02
C ARG A 231 14.53 -3.09 12.68
N ASP A 232 15.09 -3.79 11.69
CA ASP A 232 16.52 -3.73 11.37
C ASP A 232 16.84 -2.80 10.19
N VAL A 233 15.82 -2.42 9.42
CA VAL A 233 15.90 -1.40 8.37
C VAL A 233 14.78 -0.38 8.54
N ALA A 234 15.04 0.87 8.16
CA ALA A 234 14.07 1.97 8.25
C ALA A 234 12.96 1.81 7.18
N ALA A 235 11.99 0.94 7.42
CA ALA A 235 10.87 0.74 6.50
C ALA A 235 9.57 0.45 7.23
N PHE A 236 8.48 1.09 6.82
CA PHE A 236 7.13 0.76 7.27
C PHE A 236 6.10 1.02 6.18
N SER A 237 4.90 0.49 6.34
CA SER A 237 3.82 0.73 5.40
C SER A 237 2.45 0.49 6.02
N VAL A 238 1.43 1.05 5.38
CA VAL A 238 0.01 0.85 5.73
C VAL A 238 -0.83 0.55 4.50
N GLN A 239 -1.84 -0.30 4.66
CA GLN A 239 -2.70 -0.77 3.57
C GLN A 239 -3.81 0.24 3.23
N TYR A 240 -4.22 1.07 4.18
CA TYR A 240 -5.20 2.14 4.00
C TYR A 240 -4.56 3.44 3.48
N HIS A 241 -5.37 4.49 3.34
CA HIS A 241 -5.00 5.79 2.79
C HIS A 241 -4.94 6.90 3.88
N PRO A 242 -3.78 7.10 4.53
CA PRO A 242 -3.53 8.22 5.45
C PRO A 242 -3.85 9.61 4.89
N GLU A 243 -3.69 9.81 3.58
CA GLU A 243 -4.02 11.05 2.88
C GLU A 243 -5.53 11.28 2.75
N ALA A 244 -6.35 10.26 3.01
CA ALA A 244 -7.79 10.27 2.85
C ALA A 244 -8.21 10.72 1.44
N ALA A 245 -8.94 11.84 1.32
CA ALA A 245 -9.39 12.42 0.05
C ALA A 245 -10.09 11.41 -0.89
N PRO A 246 -11.30 10.92 -0.53
CA PRO A 246 -12.11 11.29 0.64
C PRO A 246 -11.83 10.41 1.88
N GLY A 247 -12.34 10.81 3.04
CA GLY A 247 -12.31 10.01 4.26
C GLY A 247 -11.86 10.77 5.50
N PRO A 248 -11.74 10.08 6.65
CA PRO A 248 -11.26 10.64 7.91
C PRO A 248 -9.75 10.92 7.88
N ASN A 249 -9.28 11.85 8.71
CA ASN A 249 -7.88 12.28 8.78
C ASN A 249 -7.11 11.65 9.95
N ASP A 250 -7.69 10.67 10.64
CA ASP A 250 -7.15 10.06 11.87
C ASP A 250 -5.70 9.57 11.70
N ALA A 251 -5.36 9.08 10.49
CA ALA A 251 -4.08 8.48 10.15
C ALA A 251 -3.03 9.45 9.57
N GLN A 252 -3.31 10.75 9.46
CA GLN A 252 -2.39 11.70 8.81
C GLN A 252 -1.00 11.79 9.48
N HIS A 253 -0.91 11.43 10.77
CA HIS A 253 0.35 11.43 11.52
C HIS A 253 1.41 10.50 10.92
N LEU A 254 1.01 9.50 10.11
CA LEU A 254 1.97 8.57 9.49
C LEU A 254 2.93 9.27 8.52
N PHE A 255 2.53 10.41 7.93
CA PHE A 255 3.46 11.24 7.18
C PHE A 255 4.46 11.96 8.08
N ASP A 256 4.07 12.33 9.30
CA ASP A 256 4.96 12.91 10.31
C ASP A 256 5.95 11.86 10.84
N ASP A 257 5.48 10.62 11.05
CA ASP A 257 6.32 9.48 11.40
C ASP A 257 7.35 9.19 10.30
N PHE A 258 6.95 9.30 9.02
CA PHE A 258 7.89 9.18 7.91
C PHE A 258 8.95 10.28 7.92
N VAL A 259 8.55 11.55 8.12
CA VAL A 259 9.49 12.68 8.24
C VAL A 259 10.48 12.46 9.39
N ALA A 260 10.00 12.04 10.56
CA ALA A 260 10.86 11.75 11.70
C ALA A 260 11.87 10.62 11.39
N MET A 261 11.45 9.62 10.60
CA MET A 261 12.31 8.52 10.17
C MET A 261 13.43 8.96 9.20
N LEU A 262 13.27 10.07 8.48
CA LEU A 262 14.30 10.58 7.56
C LEU A 262 15.54 11.11 8.30
N GLY A 263 15.41 11.44 9.59
CA GLY A 263 16.51 12.01 10.39
C GLY A 263 17.00 13.38 9.88
N VAL A 264 16.14 14.10 9.16
CA VAL A 264 16.43 15.43 8.63
C VAL A 264 15.98 16.52 9.62
N ASN A 265 16.78 17.59 9.76
CA ASN A 265 16.46 18.76 10.59
C ASN A 265 16.11 19.95 9.70
#